data_AF-A0A3C1VBX9-F1
#
_entry.id   AF-A0A3C1VBX9-F1
#
_cell.length_a   1.000
_cell.length_b   1.000
_cell.length_c   1.000
_cell.angle_alpha   90.00
_cell.angle_beta   90.00
_cell.angle_gamma   90.00
#
_symmetry.space_group_name_H-M   'P 1'
#
loop_
_entity.id
_entity.type
_entity.pdbx_description
1 polymer ?
#
loop_
_entity_poly.entity_id
_entity_poly.type
_entity_poly.pdbx_seq_one_letter_code
_entity_poly.pdbx_strand_id
1 'polypeptide(L)' 'GGAELARVEMYHWGRVPLHTLRANIDYGFAEALTMYGKLGVKCWICKGENKPQKKNEKAEATPVAG' A
#
# COMPACT_ATOMS: atom_id res chain seq x y z
N GLY A 1 15.17 -4.11 23.81
CA GLY A 1 15.21 -3.35 22.55
C GLY A 1 16.47 -3.64 21.76
N GLY A 2 17.66 -3.49 22.36
CA GLY A 2 18.92 -3.94 21.75
C GLY A 2 19.19 -5.40 22.09
N ALA A 3 19.08 -6.27 21.09
CA ALA A 3 19.56 -7.64 21.17
C ALA A 3 20.90 -7.71 20.42
N GLU A 4 21.88 -8.42 20.96
CA GLU A 4 23.22 -8.56 20.35
C GLU A 4 23.15 -9.33 19.01
N LEU A 5 22.12 -10.15 18.84
CA LEU A 5 21.87 -10.90 17.61
C LEU A 5 20.68 -10.31 16.83
N ALA A 6 20.88 -10.10 15.52
CA ALA A 6 19.82 -9.62 14.64
C ALA A 6 18.68 -10.63 14.52
N ARG A 7 17.45 -10.13 14.50
CA ARG A 7 16.22 -10.95 14.38
C ARG A 7 15.15 -10.23 13.56
N VAL A 8 14.26 -11.00 12.94
CA VAL A 8 13.13 -10.49 12.17
C VAL A 8 11.85 -10.96 12.84
N GLU A 9 11.03 -10.00 13.26
CA GLU A 9 9.69 -10.26 13.78
C GLU A 9 8.67 -9.89 12.72
N MET A 10 7.62 -10.72 12.57
CA MET A 10 6.55 -10.48 11.60
C MET A 10 5.20 -10.54 12.30
N TYR A 11 4.33 -9.61 11.96
CA TYR A 11 2.94 -9.59 12.41
C TYR A 11 2.04 -9.39 11.20
N HIS A 12 0.94 -10.14 11.15
CA HIS A 12 -0.06 -9.99 10.09
C HIS A 12 -1.46 -9.95 10.71
N TRP A 13 -2.34 -9.16 10.11
CA TRP A 13 -3.74 -9.09 10.49
C TRP A 13 -4.62 -8.99 9.23
N GLY A 14 -5.69 -9.78 9.17
CA GLY A 14 -6.56 -9.85 8.00
C GLY A 14 -5.95 -10.59 6.81
N ARG A 15 -6.32 -10.20 5.57
CA ARG A 15 -5.92 -10.88 4.33
C ARG A 15 -5.06 -9.97 3.44
N VAL A 16 -3.83 -10.42 3.15
CA VAL A 16 -2.89 -9.76 2.22
C VAL A 16 -2.49 -10.76 1.13
N PRO A 17 -3.22 -10.83 0.00
CA PRO A 17 -2.99 -11.84 -1.02
C PRO A 17 -1.87 -11.41 -1.99
N LEU A 18 -0.61 -11.72 -1.64
CA LEU A 18 0.58 -11.30 -2.42
C LEU A 18 0.65 -11.88 -3.85
N HIS A 19 -0.05 -12.99 -4.12
CA HIS A 19 -0.09 -13.60 -5.46
C HIS A 19 -1.23 -13.06 -6.34
N THR A 20 -2.11 -12.19 -5.82
CA THR A 20 -3.26 -11.68 -6.57
C THR A 20 -2.95 -10.32 -7.17
N LEU A 21 -2.53 -10.28 -8.45
CA LEU A 21 -2.13 -9.04 -9.13
C LEU A 21 -3.23 -7.96 -9.20
N ARG A 22 -4.51 -8.37 -9.19
CA ARG A 22 -5.66 -7.45 -9.18
C ARG A 22 -5.95 -6.84 -7.80
N ALA A 23 -5.31 -7.32 -6.75
CA ALA A 23 -5.46 -6.75 -5.41
C ALA A 23 -4.67 -5.44 -5.34
N ASN A 24 -5.30 -4.43 -4.76
CA ASN A 24 -4.65 -3.15 -4.50
C ASN A 24 -3.87 -3.27 -3.18
N ILE A 25 -2.55 -3.46 -3.30
CA ILE A 25 -1.64 -3.62 -2.16
C ILE A 25 -0.61 -2.50 -2.21
N ASP A 26 -0.57 -1.69 -1.16
CA ASP A 26 0.51 -0.74 -0.95
C ASP A 26 1.65 -1.41 -0.21
N TYR A 27 2.86 -1.09 -0.65
CA TYR A 27 4.10 -1.53 -0.04
C TYR A 27 4.92 -0.34 0.41
N GLY A 28 5.44 -0.40 1.64
CA GLY A 28 6.35 0.59 2.19
C GLY A 28 7.54 -0.06 2.87
N PHE A 29 8.70 0.57 2.76
CA PHE A 29 9.91 0.20 3.48
C PHE A 29 10.52 1.44 4.13
N ALA A 30 10.97 1.31 5.38
CA ALA A 30 11.63 2.35 6.12
C ALA A 30 12.79 1.79 6.95
N GLU A 31 13.84 2.59 7.11
CA GLU A 31 14.97 2.26 7.98
C GLU A 31 14.99 3.22 9.19
N ALA A 32 15.17 2.67 10.38
CA ALA A 32 15.37 3.43 11.60
C ALA A 32 16.82 3.32 12.04
N LEU A 33 17.49 4.46 12.16
CA LEU A 33 18.82 4.58 12.74
C LEU A 33 18.68 4.66 14.26
N THR A 34 19.18 3.65 14.96
CA THR A 34 19.16 3.59 16.42
C THR A 34 20.58 3.50 16.95
N MET A 35 20.75 3.72 18.26
CA MET A 35 22.07 3.63 18.91
C MET A 35 22.74 2.25 18.77
N TYR A 36 21.94 1.20 18.55
CA TYR A 36 22.41 -0.18 18.40
C TYR A 36 22.49 -0.65 16.93
N GLY A 37 22.33 0.27 15.98
CA GLY A 37 22.41 -0.03 14.54
C GLY A 37 21.14 0.34 13.76
N LYS A 38 21.05 -0.16 12.54
CA LYS A 38 19.93 0.08 11.62
C LYS A 38 18.87 -1.00 11.77
N LEU A 39 17.61 -0.59 11.94
CA LEU A 39 16.44 -1.48 11.93
C LEU A 39 15.61 -1.24 10.66
N GLY A 40 15.36 -2.29 9.89
CA GLY A 40 14.47 -2.23 8.72
C GLY A 40 13.03 -2.59 9.08
N VAL A 41 12.07 -1.79 8.61
CA VAL A 41 10.63 -2.06 8.75
C VAL A 41 10.02 -2.17 7.36
N LYS A 42 9.30 -3.27 7.13
CA LYS A 42 8.61 -3.56 5.88
C LYS A 42 7.12 -3.71 6.14
N CYS A 43 6.29 -2.97 5.42
CA CYS A 43 4.85 -2.94 5.63
C CYS A 43 4.10 -3.18 4.31
N TRP A 44 3.05 -4.00 4.39
CA TRP A 44 2.11 -4.24 3.30
C TRP A 44 0.69 -3.94 3.78
N ILE A 45 -0.06 -3.17 2.99
CA ILE A 45 -1.44 -2.79 3.30
C ILE A 45 -2.32 -3.16 2.12
N CYS A 46 -3.23 -4.11 2.33
CA CYS A 46 -4.23 -4.48 1.32
C CYS A 46 -5.46 -3.57 1.43
N LYS A 47 -5.72 -2.76 0.40
CA LYS A 47 -6.87 -1.84 0.32
C LYS A 47 -8.11 -2.48 -0.34
N GLY A 48 -8.05 -3.74 -0.73
CA GLY A 48 -9.12 -4.47 -1.41
C GLY A 48 -8.87 -4.63 -2.91
N GLU A 49 -9.93 -4.78 -3.70
CA GLU A 49 -9.84 -5.00 -5.16
C GLU A 49 -10.10 -3.68 -5.91
N ASN A 50 -9.31 -3.40 -6.96
CA ASN A 50 -9.57 -2.26 -7.83
C ASN A 50 -10.88 -2.49 -8.61
N LYS A 51 -11.97 -1.85 -8.20
CA LYS A 51 -13.18 -1.74 -9.04
C LYS A 51 -12.92 -0.65 -10.09
N PRO A 52 -13.22 -0.88 -11.38
CA PRO A 52 -13.12 0.18 -12.37
C PRO A 52 -14.09 1.30 -12.00
N GLN A 53 -13.58 2.50 -11.67
CA GLN A 53 -14.43 3.69 -11.57
C GLN A 53 -15.08 3.92 -12.92
N LYS A 54 -16.42 3.77 -13.00
CA LYS A 54 -17.19 4.29 -14.13
C LYS A 54 -17.00 5.80 -14.15
N LYS A 55 -16.18 6.29 -15.09
CA LYS A 55 -16.03 7.71 -15.37
C LYS A 55 -17.39 8.19 -15.89
N ASN A 56 -18.14 8.93 -15.08
CA ASN A 56 -19.38 9.57 -15.53
C ASN A 56 -18.98 10.67 -16.53
N GLU A 57 -19.03 10.34 -17.82
CA GLU A 57 -19.04 11.32 -18.90
C GLU A 57 -20.36 12.10 -18.80
N LYS A 58 -20.34 13.20 -18.06
CA LYS A 58 -21.35 14.25 -18.29
C LYS A 58 -21.01 14.87 -19.65
N ALA A 59 -21.83 14.52 -20.63
CA ALA A 59 -21.93 15.21 -21.90
C ALA A 59 -22.22 16.70 -21.64
N GLU A 60 -21.23 17.55 -21.90
CA GLU A 60 -21.48 18.97 -22.19
C GLU A 60 -22.05 19.03 -23.60
N ALA A 61 -23.38 19.02 -23.69
CA ALA A 61 -24.09 19.41 -24.90
C ALA A 61 -24.03 20.94 -25.00
N THR A 62 -23.28 21.43 -25.99
CA THR A 62 -23.42 22.78 -26.53
C THR A 62 -24.86 22.96 -27.05
N PRO A 63 -25.45 24.15 -26.89
CA PRO A 63 -26.02 24.76 -28.08
C PRO A 63 -25.42 26.16 -28.29
N VAL A 64 -24.91 26.36 -29.50
CA VAL A 64 -24.49 27.64 -30.04
C VAL A 64 -25.71 28.57 -30.07
N ALA A 65 -25.62 29.71 -29.39
CA ALA A 65 -26.48 30.86 -29.61
C ALA A 65 -25.62 32.11 -29.58
N GLY A 66 -25.54 32.78 -30.74
CA GLY A 66 -24.74 33.98 -31.00
C GLY A 66 -24.55 34.15 -32.49
#